data_AF-A0AB35K9S3-F1
#
_entry.id   AF-A0AB35K9S3-F1
#
_cell.length_a   1.000
_cell.length_b   1.000
_cell.length_c   1.000
_cell.angle_alpha   90.00
_cell.angle_beta   90.00
_cell.angle_gamma   90.00
#
_symmetry.space_group_name_H-M   'P 1'
#
loop_
_entity.id
_entity.type
_entity.pdbx_description
1 polymer ?
#
loop_
_entity_poly.entity_id
_entity_poly.type
_entity_poly.pdbx_seq_one_letter_code
_entity_poly.pdbx_strand_id
1 'polypeptide(L)'
;MSYELTSCKVFADNYESWAGRSTHDWFIQGETKVQVLENGVILPIKSEANFSAWSGGVTDNLGNFIAGHIRTRRESDETGQVDKGYNLSDKPKIIEEKVVYCGVAHPHFGHFLTESLGRLWWFLENPDPNIKYAFIAPNDEIKYLDFLMMLGLKKEQITLIKEPTCFSEVIIPEQSTIAYDGFKDKAMKIYDAIRDSVEPKTFDKVYLTRTALPKDFSDGITVNEDYFEAFYRSQGYEIISPEKYSIREQVAIMAGAKEVACVYGTAGHLILFSHDHVKITVLNRFSEGFAIQFWMNQARRAKSVWVDISMNFLPHTHFLSCYLLLPTVQWEEYLKDDGIKLPWDSLINLKESVFEYIEEWTRLVALFAKKHPKFLEKRYRSFTFSNFVEVFSKLIREPINSETKESLENIFKKNK
;
A
#
# COMPACT_ATOMS: atom_id res chain seq x y z
N MET A 1 -27.37 -1.84 6.35
CA MET A 1 -27.03 -0.62 5.57
C MET A 1 -26.11 -1.05 4.45
N SER A 2 -26.52 -0.90 3.19
CA SER A 2 -25.62 -1.05 2.04
C SER A 2 -24.78 0.22 1.93
N TYR A 3 -23.46 0.11 1.83
CA TYR A 3 -22.61 1.27 1.54
C TYR A 3 -22.89 1.71 0.10
N GLU A 4 -23.00 3.02 -0.16
CA GLU A 4 -23.30 3.52 -1.50
C GLU A 4 -22.15 3.15 -2.45
N LEU A 5 -22.48 2.48 -3.55
CA LEU A 5 -21.50 2.16 -4.59
C LEU A 5 -21.01 3.46 -5.23
N THR A 6 -19.68 3.61 -5.31
CA THR A 6 -19.06 4.83 -5.82
C THR A 6 -19.16 4.93 -7.34
N SER A 7 -19.19 6.17 -7.85
CA SER A 7 -18.99 6.39 -9.28
C SER A 7 -17.56 6.00 -9.67
N CYS A 8 -17.40 5.04 -10.56
CA CYS A 8 -16.11 4.57 -11.05
C CYS A 8 -16.03 4.66 -12.57
N LYS A 9 -14.90 5.15 -13.09
CA LYS A 9 -14.52 5.02 -14.51
C LYS A 9 -13.28 4.14 -14.61
N VAL A 10 -13.24 3.25 -15.60
CA VAL A 10 -12.14 2.31 -15.80
C VAL A 10 -11.70 2.35 -17.26
N PHE A 11 -10.44 2.71 -17.47
CA PHE A 11 -9.74 2.68 -18.75
C PHE A 11 -8.57 1.70 -18.58
N ALA A 12 -8.82 0.42 -18.77
CA ALA A 12 -7.85 -0.64 -18.51
C ALA A 12 -8.02 -1.79 -19.50
N ASP A 13 -6.91 -2.44 -19.88
CA ASP A 13 -6.94 -3.62 -20.77
C ASP A 13 -7.76 -4.75 -20.14
N ASN A 14 -7.59 -4.94 -18.82
CA ASN A 14 -8.34 -5.93 -18.05
C ASN A 14 -9.59 -5.31 -17.40
N TYR A 15 -10.43 -4.66 -18.21
CA TYR A 15 -11.61 -3.90 -17.76
C TYR A 15 -12.45 -4.68 -16.74
N GLU A 16 -12.82 -5.93 -17.04
CA GLU A 16 -13.70 -6.74 -16.18
C GLU A 16 -13.13 -6.95 -14.76
N SER A 17 -11.82 -7.15 -14.63
CA SER A 17 -11.16 -7.31 -13.33
C SER A 17 -11.22 -6.01 -12.52
N TRP A 18 -10.90 -4.87 -13.14
CA TRP A 18 -10.91 -3.56 -12.50
C TRP A 18 -12.34 -3.11 -12.16
N ALA A 19 -13.28 -3.28 -13.09
CA ALA A 19 -14.69 -2.94 -12.91
C ALA A 19 -15.36 -3.83 -11.85
N GLY A 20 -15.09 -5.14 -11.87
CA GLY A 20 -15.62 -6.08 -10.87
C GLY A 20 -15.15 -5.76 -9.45
N ARG A 21 -13.87 -5.37 -9.27
CA ARG A 21 -13.35 -4.94 -7.96
C ARG A 21 -13.87 -3.57 -7.54
N SER A 22 -14.07 -2.66 -8.49
CA SER A 22 -14.62 -1.32 -8.23
C SER A 22 -16.09 -1.36 -7.81
N THR A 23 -16.85 -2.34 -8.31
CA THR A 23 -18.27 -2.52 -7.99
C THR A 23 -18.52 -3.50 -6.83
N HIS A 24 -17.47 -4.13 -6.30
CA HIS A 24 -17.56 -4.99 -5.13
C HIS A 24 -17.92 -4.19 -3.87
N ASP A 25 -18.83 -4.72 -3.05
CA ASP A 25 -19.11 -4.17 -1.72
C ASP A 25 -18.05 -4.63 -0.73
N TRP A 26 -17.10 -3.75 -0.41
CA TRP A 26 -16.03 -3.98 0.55
C TRP A 26 -16.46 -3.65 1.99
N PHE A 27 -17.72 -3.23 2.21
CA PHE A 27 -18.24 -3.06 3.55
C PHE A 27 -18.55 -4.41 4.18
N ILE A 28 -17.85 -4.71 5.26
CA ILE A 28 -18.04 -5.93 6.02
C ILE A 28 -19.20 -5.73 6.98
N GLN A 29 -20.33 -6.39 6.69
CA GLN A 29 -21.55 -6.28 7.47
C GLN A 29 -21.36 -6.75 8.93
N GLY A 30 -22.10 -6.11 9.83
CA GLY A 30 -22.09 -6.37 11.27
C GLY A 30 -21.29 -5.34 12.05
N GLU A 31 -21.73 -5.07 13.27
CA GLU A 31 -21.05 -4.13 14.16
C GLU A 31 -19.69 -4.67 14.60
N THR A 32 -18.73 -3.76 14.77
CA THR A 32 -17.43 -4.07 15.37
C THR A 32 -17.59 -4.42 16.85
N LYS A 33 -17.05 -5.56 17.25
CA LYS A 33 -17.20 -6.11 18.60
C LYS A 33 -15.99 -5.81 19.48
N VAL A 34 -16.16 -5.97 20.80
CA VAL A 34 -15.07 -5.97 21.78
C VAL A 34 -15.15 -7.26 22.57
N GLN A 35 -14.00 -7.92 22.75
CA GLN A 35 -13.84 -9.03 23.67
C GLN A 35 -12.98 -8.57 24.85
N VAL A 36 -13.27 -9.07 26.04
CA VAL A 36 -12.46 -8.84 27.24
C VAL A 36 -11.98 -10.20 27.72
N LEU A 37 -10.69 -10.29 28.05
CA LEU A 37 -10.04 -11.53 28.49
C LEU A 37 -9.29 -11.28 29.79
N GLU A 38 -9.71 -11.95 30.86
CA GLU A 38 -8.97 -11.98 32.13
C GLU A 38 -7.72 -12.85 31.99
N ASN A 39 -6.61 -12.41 32.59
CA ASN A 39 -5.33 -13.12 32.56
C ASN A 39 -4.85 -13.46 31.13
N GLY A 40 -5.12 -12.56 30.18
CA GLY A 40 -4.74 -12.71 28.79
C GLY A 40 -3.24 -12.51 28.57
N VAL A 41 -2.65 -13.29 27.67
CA VAL A 41 -1.23 -13.21 27.33
C VAL A 41 -1.06 -12.64 25.93
N ILE A 42 -0.31 -11.54 25.80
CA ILE A 42 0.09 -10.99 24.51
C ILE A 42 1.48 -11.51 24.13
N LEU A 43 1.55 -12.16 22.97
CA LEU A 43 2.72 -12.78 22.40
C LEU A 43 3.33 -11.87 21.32
N PRO A 44 4.63 -11.51 21.40
CA PRO A 44 5.32 -10.82 20.32
C PRO A 44 5.35 -11.67 19.04
N ILE A 45 5.67 -11.06 17.90
CA ILE A 45 5.75 -11.78 16.63
C ILE A 45 6.97 -12.71 16.63
N LYS A 46 6.75 -13.96 16.21
CA LYS A 46 7.78 -14.86 15.70
C LYS A 46 7.51 -15.12 14.21
N SER A 47 8.50 -14.82 13.37
CA SER A 47 8.48 -15.22 11.96
C SER A 47 8.91 -16.68 11.84
N GLU A 48 8.15 -17.48 11.11
CA GLU A 48 8.61 -18.80 10.70
C GLU A 48 9.70 -18.69 9.63
N ALA A 49 10.50 -19.76 9.48
CA ALA A 49 11.66 -19.81 8.57
C ALA A 49 11.30 -19.60 7.08
N ASN A 50 10.02 -19.69 6.72
CA ASN A 50 9.53 -19.53 5.34
C ASN A 50 9.03 -18.11 5.00
N PHE A 51 9.19 -17.14 5.90
CA PHE A 51 8.89 -15.70 5.71
C PHE A 51 7.43 -15.33 5.38
N SER A 52 6.50 -16.29 5.34
CA SER A 52 5.07 -16.05 5.08
C SER A 52 4.24 -15.90 6.35
N ALA A 53 4.25 -16.87 7.25
CA ALA A 53 3.40 -16.83 8.44
C ALA A 53 4.09 -16.17 9.64
N TRP A 54 3.39 -15.25 10.31
CA TRP A 54 3.74 -14.79 11.65
C TRP A 54 2.91 -15.54 12.68
N SER A 55 3.52 -15.83 13.83
CA SER A 55 2.82 -16.32 15.01
C SER A 55 2.96 -15.32 16.14
N GLY A 56 1.95 -15.21 17.00
CA GLY A 56 1.89 -14.22 18.08
C GLY A 56 0.44 -13.87 18.43
N GLY A 57 0.19 -12.61 18.79
CA GLY A 57 -1.17 -12.13 19.09
C GLY A 57 -1.55 -12.35 20.55
N VAL A 58 -2.82 -12.60 20.82
CA VAL A 58 -3.38 -12.78 22.17
C VAL A 58 -3.79 -14.22 22.37
N THR A 59 -3.40 -14.82 23.49
CA THR A 59 -3.88 -16.12 23.96
C THR A 59 -4.53 -15.99 25.34
N ASP A 60 -5.35 -16.97 25.69
CA ASP A 60 -5.74 -17.16 27.08
C ASP A 60 -4.59 -17.78 27.92
N ASN A 61 -4.83 -17.97 29.21
CA ASN A 61 -3.87 -18.55 30.14
C ASN A 61 -3.62 -20.06 29.94
N LEU A 62 -4.39 -20.72 29.08
CA LEU A 62 -4.20 -22.11 28.67
C LEU A 62 -3.41 -22.22 27.34
N GLY A 63 -3.13 -21.08 26.70
CA GLY A 63 -2.41 -21.01 25.42
C GLY A 63 -3.32 -21.10 24.19
N ASN A 64 -4.65 -21.05 24.36
CA ASN A 64 -5.57 -21.02 23.22
C ASN A 64 -5.51 -19.63 22.56
N PHE A 65 -5.42 -19.61 21.23
CA PHE A 65 -5.40 -18.35 20.47
C PHE A 65 -6.76 -17.64 20.49
N ILE A 66 -6.74 -16.34 20.77
CA ILE A 66 -7.94 -15.51 20.92
C ILE A 66 -8.02 -14.44 19.82
N ALA A 67 -6.92 -13.72 19.54
CA ALA A 67 -6.92 -12.65 18.55
C ALA A 67 -5.51 -12.36 18.00
N GLY A 68 -5.42 -11.82 16.79
CA GLY A 68 -4.14 -11.43 16.20
C GLY A 68 -4.27 -10.32 15.17
N HIS A 69 -3.58 -10.50 14.03
CA HIS A 69 -3.49 -9.52 12.95
C HIS A 69 -3.95 -10.16 11.65
N ILE A 70 -5.22 -9.94 11.31
CA ILE A 70 -5.88 -10.57 10.17
C ILE A 70 -5.76 -9.65 8.96
N ARG A 71 -5.13 -10.15 7.90
CA ARG A 71 -4.94 -9.43 6.63
C ARG A 71 -5.98 -9.82 5.58
N THR A 72 -6.42 -11.07 5.65
CA THR A 72 -7.51 -11.66 4.87
C THR A 72 -8.24 -12.70 5.72
N ARG A 73 -9.55 -12.85 5.52
CA ARG A 73 -10.38 -13.89 6.17
C ARG A 73 -10.42 -15.18 5.36
N ARG A 74 -9.78 -15.20 4.19
CA ARG A 74 -9.63 -16.39 3.36
C ARG A 74 -8.41 -17.16 3.83
N GLU A 75 -8.42 -18.47 3.62
CA GLU A 75 -7.21 -19.27 3.81
C GLU A 75 -6.11 -18.73 2.89
N SER A 76 -4.99 -18.32 3.48
CA SER A 76 -3.94 -17.60 2.77
C SER A 76 -2.60 -17.78 3.47
N ASP A 77 -1.55 -18.01 2.69
CA ASP A 77 -0.15 -17.96 3.14
C ASP A 77 0.39 -16.52 3.09
N GLU A 78 -0.46 -15.52 3.31
CA GLU A 78 -0.11 -14.12 3.18
C GLU A 78 0.99 -13.72 4.18
N THR A 79 2.01 -13.03 3.66
CA THR A 79 3.13 -12.55 4.46
C THR A 79 2.63 -11.64 5.56
N GLY A 80 2.85 -11.99 6.83
CA GLY A 80 2.54 -11.15 7.97
C GLY A 80 1.13 -11.25 8.55
N GLN A 81 0.36 -12.27 8.16
CA GLN A 81 -0.84 -12.67 8.90
C GLN A 81 -0.46 -13.30 10.25
N VAL A 82 -1.20 -12.95 11.31
CA VAL A 82 -1.09 -13.53 12.66
C VAL A 82 -2.47 -14.09 13.05
N ASP A 83 -2.68 -15.37 12.75
CA ASP A 83 -3.91 -16.12 13.03
C ASP A 83 -3.69 -17.31 13.98
N LYS A 84 -2.48 -17.41 14.53
CA LYS A 84 -2.09 -18.43 15.52
C LYS A 84 -1.10 -17.89 16.55
N GLY A 85 -1.22 -18.39 17.77
CA GLY A 85 -0.23 -18.20 18.84
C GLY A 85 0.89 -19.23 18.78
N TYR A 86 1.74 -19.24 19.82
CA TYR A 86 2.75 -20.27 20.02
C TYR A 86 2.87 -20.64 21.50
N ASN A 87 3.32 -21.87 21.76
CA ASN A 87 3.54 -22.34 23.13
C ASN A 87 4.71 -21.62 23.80
N LEU A 88 4.56 -21.33 25.08
CA LEU A 88 5.59 -20.71 25.91
C LEU A 88 6.51 -21.77 26.52
N SER A 89 7.82 -21.58 26.41
CA SER A 89 8.83 -22.36 27.15
C SER A 89 8.95 -21.89 28.60
N ASP A 90 8.80 -20.58 28.81
CA ASP A 90 9.01 -19.90 30.08
C ASP A 90 7.73 -19.19 30.52
N LYS A 91 7.63 -18.88 31.82
CA LYS A 91 6.50 -18.09 32.32
C LYS A 91 6.51 -16.70 31.68
N PRO A 92 5.36 -16.18 31.22
CA PRO A 92 5.29 -14.83 30.69
C PRO A 92 5.57 -13.81 31.80
N LYS A 93 6.04 -12.63 31.41
CA LYS A 93 6.09 -11.47 32.30
C LYS A 93 4.67 -11.14 32.77
N ILE A 94 4.48 -10.90 34.06
CA ILE A 94 3.16 -10.54 34.61
C ILE A 94 3.11 -9.03 34.86
N ILE A 95 2.06 -8.39 34.37
CA ILE A 95 1.73 -6.99 34.63
C ILE A 95 0.29 -6.93 35.14
N GLU A 96 0.10 -6.48 36.37
CA GLU A 96 -1.21 -6.37 37.04
C GLU A 96 -1.97 -5.12 36.58
N GLU A 97 -2.08 -4.93 35.26
CA GLU A 97 -2.74 -3.78 34.62
C GLU A 97 -3.73 -4.24 33.54
N LYS A 98 -4.74 -3.40 33.32
CA LYS A 98 -5.65 -3.51 32.18
C LYS A 98 -5.03 -2.87 30.94
N VAL A 99 -5.12 -3.54 29.80
CA VAL A 99 -4.53 -3.07 28.53
C VAL A 99 -5.46 -3.27 27.34
N VAL A 100 -5.31 -2.44 26.32
CA VAL A 100 -6.01 -2.59 25.02
C VAL A 100 -5.06 -3.18 24.00
N TYR A 101 -5.41 -4.32 23.42
CA TYR A 101 -4.65 -4.91 22.32
C TYR A 101 -4.90 -4.17 21.00
N CYS A 102 -3.84 -3.62 20.42
CA CYS A 102 -3.91 -2.80 19.21
C CYS A 102 -3.43 -3.50 17.93
N GLY A 103 -2.99 -4.76 18.02
CA GLY A 103 -2.49 -5.49 16.86
C GLY A 103 -1.01 -5.24 16.58
N VAL A 104 -0.64 -5.36 15.30
CA VAL A 104 0.75 -5.24 14.86
C VAL A 104 1.00 -3.85 14.29
N ALA A 105 2.01 -3.15 14.80
CA ALA A 105 2.58 -1.94 14.21
C ALA A 105 3.48 -2.32 13.02
N HIS A 106 2.90 -2.36 11.82
CA HIS A 106 3.58 -2.83 10.63
C HIS A 106 4.66 -1.83 10.15
N PRO A 107 5.87 -2.27 9.77
CA PRO A 107 6.97 -1.35 9.41
C PRO A 107 6.85 -0.75 8.01
N HIS A 108 5.99 -1.32 7.16
CA HIS A 108 5.67 -0.78 5.83
C HIS A 108 4.49 0.20 5.90
N PHE A 109 4.65 1.36 5.26
CA PHE A 109 3.72 2.49 5.33
C PHE A 109 2.29 2.12 4.94
N GLY A 110 2.13 1.42 3.81
CA GLY A 110 0.80 1.08 3.30
C GLY A 110 0.04 0.16 4.26
N HIS A 111 0.73 -0.86 4.76
CA HIS A 111 0.20 -1.83 5.73
C HIS A 111 -0.07 -1.20 7.11
N PHE A 112 0.76 -0.25 7.54
CA PHE A 112 0.48 0.48 8.78
C PHE A 112 -0.86 1.23 8.70
N LEU A 113 -1.07 1.96 7.59
CA LEU A 113 -2.31 2.70 7.36
C LEU A 113 -3.53 1.79 7.34
N THR A 114 -3.44 0.65 6.67
CA THR A 114 -4.60 -0.19 6.38
C THR A 114 -4.89 -1.24 7.46
N GLU A 115 -3.92 -1.56 8.31
CA GLU A 115 -4.02 -2.69 9.24
C GLU A 115 -3.66 -2.34 10.69
N SER A 116 -2.68 -1.47 10.92
CA SER A 116 -2.21 -1.16 12.29
C SER A 116 -3.11 -0.20 13.06
N LEU A 117 -3.95 0.57 12.36
CA LEU A 117 -4.85 1.55 12.98
C LEU A 117 -6.23 0.98 13.31
N GLY A 118 -6.61 -0.16 12.73
CA GLY A 118 -7.98 -0.67 12.70
C GLY A 118 -8.62 -1.05 14.04
N ARG A 119 -7.88 -1.05 15.15
CA ARG A 119 -8.46 -1.29 16.51
C ARG A 119 -8.63 -0.01 17.33
N LEU A 120 -8.10 1.11 16.83
CA LEU A 120 -8.01 2.37 17.59
C LEU A 120 -9.32 3.15 17.63
N TRP A 121 -10.36 2.68 16.95
CA TRP A 121 -11.72 3.22 17.14
C TRP A 121 -12.16 3.12 18.61
N TRP A 122 -11.64 2.13 19.35
CA TRP A 122 -11.99 1.94 20.76
C TRP A 122 -11.49 3.08 21.65
N PHE A 123 -10.28 3.58 21.38
CA PHE A 123 -9.70 4.74 22.09
C PHE A 123 -10.60 5.97 21.94
N LEU A 124 -11.15 6.21 20.75
CA LEU A 124 -12.02 7.34 20.47
C LEU A 124 -13.37 7.24 21.21
N GLU A 125 -13.88 6.03 21.40
CA GLU A 125 -15.16 5.79 22.09
C GLU A 125 -15.01 5.67 23.61
N ASN A 126 -13.82 5.32 24.10
CA ASN A 126 -13.53 5.05 25.52
C ASN A 126 -12.24 5.76 25.95
N PRO A 127 -12.19 7.10 25.90
CA PRO A 127 -10.99 7.84 26.29
C PRO A 127 -10.72 7.69 27.79
N ASP A 128 -9.62 7.01 28.13
CA ASP A 128 -9.13 6.89 29.50
C ASP A 128 -7.62 7.16 29.52
N PRO A 129 -7.14 8.20 30.24
CA PRO A 129 -5.70 8.52 30.31
C PRO A 129 -4.86 7.45 31.04
N ASN A 130 -5.49 6.56 31.81
CA ASN A 130 -4.80 5.54 32.61
C ASN A 130 -4.64 4.20 31.87
N ILE A 131 -5.40 3.98 30.79
CA ILE A 131 -5.33 2.74 30.03
C ILE A 131 -4.13 2.76 29.08
N LYS A 132 -3.41 1.63 29.04
CA LYS A 132 -2.32 1.37 28.10
C LYS A 132 -2.83 0.70 26.83
N TYR A 133 -2.14 0.96 25.73
CA TYR A 133 -2.41 0.47 24.39
C TYR A 133 -1.22 -0.36 23.92
N ALA A 134 -1.39 -1.68 23.92
CA ALA A 134 -0.35 -2.64 23.60
C ALA A 134 -0.27 -2.91 22.09
N PHE A 135 0.90 -2.65 21.52
CA PHE A 135 1.26 -2.99 20.15
C PHE A 135 2.33 -4.06 20.13
N ILE A 136 2.27 -4.91 19.11
CA ILE A 136 3.39 -5.78 18.73
C ILE A 136 4.11 -5.12 17.56
N ALA A 137 5.45 -5.07 17.54
CA ALA A 137 6.20 -4.53 16.41
C ALA A 137 7.30 -5.50 15.98
N PRO A 138 7.39 -5.89 14.69
CA PRO A 138 8.44 -6.79 14.20
C PRO A 138 9.86 -6.27 14.40
N ASN A 139 10.03 -4.95 14.44
CA ASN A 139 11.33 -4.27 14.51
C ASN A 139 11.58 -3.61 15.88
N ASP A 140 10.82 -3.98 16.93
CA ASP A 140 10.91 -3.37 18.26
C ASP A 140 10.64 -1.84 18.32
N GLU A 141 10.09 -1.26 17.25
CA GLU A 141 9.75 0.15 17.11
C GLU A 141 8.44 0.36 16.35
N ILE A 142 7.72 1.44 16.69
CA ILE A 142 6.56 1.90 15.92
C ILE A 142 7.03 3.03 15.00
N LYS A 143 7.35 2.68 13.75
CA LYS A 143 7.90 3.62 12.76
C LYS A 143 7.01 4.83 12.48
N TYR A 144 5.69 4.66 12.53
CA TYR A 144 4.71 5.67 12.15
C TYR A 144 3.93 6.19 13.37
N LEU A 145 4.63 6.42 14.48
CA LEU A 145 4.08 6.87 15.76
C LEU A 145 3.27 8.17 15.65
N ASP A 146 3.60 9.04 14.69
CA ASP A 146 2.89 10.33 14.50
C ASP A 146 1.39 10.14 14.27
N PHE A 147 0.96 9.06 13.58
CA PHE A 147 -0.48 8.78 13.41
C PHE A 147 -1.18 8.55 14.74
N LEU A 148 -0.52 7.84 15.67
CA LEU A 148 -1.07 7.58 17.01
C LEU A 148 -1.15 8.88 17.81
N MET A 149 -0.11 9.72 17.70
CA MET A 149 -0.08 11.03 18.36
C MET A 149 -1.13 11.99 17.79
N MET A 150 -1.35 11.98 16.47
CA MET A 150 -2.42 12.75 15.81
C MET A 150 -3.81 12.29 16.23
N LEU A 151 -4.00 10.98 16.45
CA LEU A 151 -5.23 10.45 17.03
C LEU A 151 -5.47 10.96 18.47
N GLY A 152 -4.41 11.34 19.18
CA GLY A 152 -4.45 11.85 20.56
C GLY A 152 -3.87 10.90 21.60
N LEU A 153 -3.29 9.76 21.20
CA LEU A 153 -2.60 8.86 22.13
C LEU A 153 -1.32 9.52 22.64
N LYS A 154 -1.14 9.50 23.96
CA LYS A 154 0.10 9.94 24.59
C LYS A 154 1.14 8.83 24.55
N LYS A 155 2.42 9.21 24.46
CA LYS A 155 3.54 8.25 24.39
C LYS A 155 3.55 7.30 25.60
N GLU A 156 3.17 7.80 26.77
CA GLU A 156 3.13 7.03 28.02
C GLU A 156 2.01 6.00 28.02
N GLN A 157 0.96 6.18 27.20
CA GLN A 157 -0.12 5.22 27.04
C GLN A 157 0.24 4.09 26.06
N ILE A 158 1.33 4.22 25.30
CA ILE A 158 1.71 3.23 24.29
C ILE A 158 2.70 2.23 24.90
N THR A 159 2.38 0.95 24.80
CA THR A 159 3.23 -0.14 25.29
C THR A 159 3.59 -1.07 24.14
N LEU A 160 4.88 -1.38 24.01
CA LEU A 160 5.38 -2.28 22.99
C LEU A 160 5.70 -3.64 23.61
N ILE A 161 5.05 -4.70 23.13
CA ILE A 161 5.21 -6.05 23.64
C ILE A 161 6.44 -6.69 22.98
N LYS A 162 7.50 -6.88 23.78
CA LYS A 162 8.80 -7.42 23.34
C LYS A 162 9.05 -8.85 23.81
N GLU A 163 8.33 -9.28 24.83
CA GLU A 163 8.37 -10.62 25.40
C GLU A 163 6.94 -11.05 25.75
N PRO A 164 6.63 -12.35 25.81
CA PRO A 164 5.32 -12.83 26.25
C PRO A 164 4.91 -12.17 27.57
N THR A 165 3.79 -11.44 27.55
CA THR A 165 3.35 -10.63 28.69
C THR A 165 1.91 -10.95 29.02
N CYS A 166 1.67 -11.41 30.24
CA CYS A 166 0.36 -11.64 30.83
C CYS A 166 -0.13 -10.35 31.51
N PHE A 167 -1.37 -9.97 31.22
CA PHE A 167 -2.06 -8.83 31.83
C PHE A 167 -3.26 -9.30 32.64
N SER A 168 -3.62 -8.58 33.70
CA SER A 168 -4.80 -8.92 34.50
C SER A 168 -6.09 -8.88 33.67
N GLU A 169 -6.19 -7.94 32.72
CA GLU A 169 -7.27 -7.87 31.74
C GLU A 169 -6.77 -7.33 30.38
N VAL A 170 -7.11 -8.02 29.30
CA VAL A 170 -6.86 -7.59 27.92
C VAL A 170 -8.18 -7.26 27.24
N ILE A 171 -8.38 -5.99 26.88
CA ILE A 171 -9.46 -5.52 26.01
C ILE A 171 -9.03 -5.72 24.56
N ILE A 172 -9.87 -6.36 23.76
CA ILE A 172 -9.59 -6.77 22.39
C ILE A 172 -10.69 -6.19 21.47
N PRO A 173 -10.54 -4.93 21.00
CA PRO A 173 -11.44 -4.36 20.01
C PRO A 173 -11.22 -5.04 18.66
N GLU A 174 -12.27 -5.45 17.96
CA GLU A 174 -12.18 -6.05 16.62
C GLU A 174 -11.51 -5.10 15.60
N GLN A 175 -10.76 -5.66 14.63
CA GLN A 175 -10.26 -4.89 13.50
C GLN A 175 -11.41 -4.31 12.68
N SER A 176 -11.47 -2.99 12.57
CA SER A 176 -12.38 -2.31 11.66
C SER A 176 -11.87 -2.25 10.23
N THR A 177 -10.61 -2.57 9.97
CA THR A 177 -10.02 -2.67 8.63
C THR A 177 -9.24 -3.98 8.48
N ILE A 178 -9.42 -4.63 7.33
CA ILE A 178 -8.76 -5.88 6.95
C ILE A 178 -8.25 -5.67 5.52
N ALA A 179 -6.92 -5.55 5.35
CA ALA A 179 -6.31 -5.02 4.13
C ALA A 179 -6.89 -5.59 2.83
N TYR A 180 -7.08 -6.91 2.75
CA TYR A 180 -7.51 -7.56 1.52
C TYR A 180 -9.00 -7.88 1.44
N ASP A 181 -9.77 -7.54 2.47
CA ASP A 181 -11.20 -7.87 2.56
C ASP A 181 -12.12 -6.66 2.71
N GLY A 182 -11.63 -5.53 3.21
CA GLY A 182 -12.41 -4.30 3.33
C GLY A 182 -12.46 -3.71 4.73
N PHE A 183 -13.60 -3.10 5.07
CA PHE A 183 -13.74 -2.26 6.26
C PHE A 183 -15.11 -2.41 6.94
N LYS A 184 -15.18 -2.09 8.23
CA LYS A 184 -16.39 -2.13 9.07
C LYS A 184 -16.86 -0.73 9.50
N ASP A 185 -18.00 -0.70 10.15
CA ASP A 185 -18.74 0.48 10.65
C ASP A 185 -17.88 1.54 11.37
N LYS A 186 -16.87 1.13 12.15
CA LYS A 186 -16.03 2.07 12.93
C LYS A 186 -14.73 2.51 12.25
N ALA A 187 -14.42 2.02 11.05
CA ALA A 187 -13.15 2.27 10.39
C ALA A 187 -12.88 3.76 10.17
N MET A 188 -13.84 4.48 9.60
CA MET A 188 -13.61 5.88 9.19
C MET A 188 -13.46 6.83 10.36
N LYS A 189 -14.01 6.51 11.54
CA LYS A 189 -13.83 7.32 12.77
C LYS A 189 -12.35 7.58 13.08
N ILE A 190 -11.49 6.58 12.86
CA ILE A 190 -10.06 6.66 13.13
C ILE A 190 -9.39 7.67 12.19
N TYR A 191 -9.63 7.52 10.90
CA TYR A 191 -8.99 8.35 9.88
C TYR A 191 -9.57 9.77 9.85
N ASP A 192 -10.87 9.93 10.15
CA ASP A 192 -11.52 11.23 10.31
C ASP A 192 -10.93 11.98 11.50
N ALA A 193 -10.75 11.32 12.66
CA ALA A 193 -10.11 11.95 13.82
C ALA A 193 -8.65 12.38 13.54
N ILE A 194 -7.89 11.58 12.79
CA ILE A 194 -6.53 11.96 12.38
C ILE A 194 -6.56 13.15 11.41
N ARG A 195 -7.43 13.12 10.40
CA ARG A 195 -7.62 14.24 9.46
C ARG A 195 -8.00 15.52 10.19
N ASP A 196 -8.95 15.44 11.11
CA ASP A 196 -9.49 16.62 11.81
C ASP A 196 -8.52 17.16 12.88
N SER A 197 -7.38 16.49 13.12
CA SER A 197 -6.30 16.93 14.01
C SER A 197 -5.30 17.91 13.36
N VAL A 198 -5.49 18.24 12.08
CA VAL A 198 -4.60 19.11 11.31
C VAL A 198 -5.39 20.22 10.61
N GLU A 199 -4.74 21.37 10.41
CA GLU A 199 -5.25 22.41 9.52
C GLU A 199 -5.01 21.99 8.06
N PRO A 200 -6.05 21.94 7.20
CA PRO A 200 -5.91 21.57 5.80
C PRO A 200 -4.97 22.51 5.02
N LYS A 201 -4.10 21.96 4.16
CA LYS A 201 -3.35 22.77 3.18
C LYS A 201 -4.28 23.21 2.05
N THR A 202 -3.97 24.34 1.41
CA THR A 202 -4.82 24.97 0.38
C THR A 202 -4.67 24.36 -1.03
N PHE A 203 -4.23 23.12 -1.14
CA PHE A 203 -4.02 22.46 -2.43
C PHE A 203 -5.29 21.73 -2.87
N ASP A 204 -6.09 22.33 -3.76
CA ASP A 204 -7.33 21.72 -4.26
C ASP A 204 -7.07 20.48 -5.15
N LYS A 205 -5.96 20.48 -5.90
CA LYS A 205 -5.58 19.38 -6.81
C LYS A 205 -4.15 18.95 -6.54
N VAL A 206 -3.92 17.66 -6.31
CA VAL A 206 -2.61 17.12 -5.95
C VAL A 206 -2.26 15.89 -6.78
N TYR A 207 -1.04 15.84 -7.29
CA TYR A 207 -0.47 14.65 -7.90
C TYR A 207 0.59 14.06 -6.97
N LEU A 208 0.34 12.86 -6.45
CA LEU A 208 1.25 12.15 -5.57
C LEU A 208 2.28 11.39 -6.42
N THR A 209 3.46 11.98 -6.57
CA THR A 209 4.54 11.41 -7.36
C THR A 209 5.42 10.45 -6.56
N ARG A 210 6.07 9.54 -7.27
CA ARG A 210 7.05 8.59 -6.76
C ARG A 210 8.47 8.86 -7.26
N THR A 211 8.70 9.88 -8.09
CA THR A 211 10.00 10.14 -8.76
C THR A 211 11.15 10.45 -7.82
N ALA A 212 10.86 10.90 -6.60
CA ALA A 212 11.88 11.17 -5.59
C ALA A 212 12.16 10.01 -4.63
N LEU A 213 11.51 8.85 -4.82
CA LEU A 213 11.84 7.63 -4.09
C LEU A 213 13.25 7.13 -4.48
N PRO A 214 13.99 6.51 -3.54
CA PRO A 214 15.31 5.95 -3.84
C PRO A 214 15.28 4.93 -4.98
N LYS A 215 16.32 4.89 -5.82
CA LYS A 215 16.41 3.94 -6.94
C LYS A 215 16.54 2.47 -6.51
N ASP A 216 16.85 2.19 -5.25
CA ASP A 216 16.87 0.86 -4.63
C ASP A 216 15.62 0.55 -3.80
N PHE A 217 14.57 1.37 -3.94
CA PHE A 217 13.33 1.24 -3.19
C PHE A 217 12.61 -0.08 -3.46
N SER A 218 12.22 -0.76 -2.38
CA SER A 218 11.67 -2.11 -2.42
C SER A 218 10.33 -2.24 -3.15
N ASP A 219 9.54 -1.16 -3.24
CA ASP A 219 8.21 -1.21 -3.86
C ASP A 219 8.26 -0.94 -5.38
N GLY A 220 9.48 -0.94 -5.93
CA GLY A 220 9.77 -0.77 -7.34
C GLY A 220 9.85 0.68 -7.79
N ILE A 221 10.54 0.87 -8.92
CA ILE A 221 10.82 2.16 -9.56
C ILE A 221 9.96 2.34 -10.80
N THR A 222 9.64 3.58 -11.10
CA THR A 222 8.90 3.99 -12.30
C THR A 222 9.86 4.69 -13.26
N VAL A 223 9.69 4.42 -14.54
CA VAL A 223 10.38 5.13 -15.62
C VAL A 223 9.34 5.92 -16.40
N ASN A 224 9.68 7.17 -16.73
CA ASN A 224 8.83 8.10 -17.47
C ASN A 224 7.56 8.58 -16.72
N GLU A 225 7.64 8.68 -15.39
CA GLU A 225 6.58 9.31 -14.59
C GLU A 225 6.55 10.85 -14.76
N ASP A 226 7.67 11.45 -15.12
CA ASP A 226 7.84 12.87 -15.41
C ASP A 226 6.92 13.37 -16.53
N TYR A 227 6.60 12.53 -17.52
CA TYR A 227 5.53 12.79 -18.49
C TYR A 227 4.19 13.10 -17.80
N PHE A 228 3.80 12.28 -16.83
CA PHE A 228 2.53 12.43 -16.09
C PHE A 228 2.61 13.59 -15.09
N GLU A 229 3.75 13.82 -14.45
CA GLU A 229 3.94 15.03 -13.64
C GLU A 229 3.76 16.30 -14.48
N ALA A 230 4.37 16.35 -15.68
CA ALA A 230 4.21 17.48 -16.59
C ALA A 230 2.74 17.68 -16.97
N PHE A 231 2.04 16.58 -17.29
CA PHE A 231 0.60 16.60 -17.58
C PHE A 231 -0.19 17.19 -16.42
N TYR A 232 -0.10 16.60 -15.23
CA TYR A 232 -0.90 17.06 -14.09
C TYR A 232 -0.55 18.49 -13.67
N ARG A 233 0.73 18.88 -13.76
CA ARG A 233 1.17 20.26 -13.53
C ARG A 233 0.50 21.23 -14.52
N SER A 234 0.40 20.86 -15.80
CA SER A 234 -0.32 21.67 -16.81
C SER A 234 -1.82 21.79 -16.53
N GLN A 235 -2.40 20.83 -15.79
CA GLN A 235 -3.79 20.84 -15.34
C GLN A 235 -4.00 21.54 -13.98
N GLY A 236 -2.96 22.22 -13.47
CA GLY A 236 -3.01 22.97 -12.21
C GLY A 236 -2.89 22.11 -10.96
N TYR A 237 -2.35 20.89 -11.06
CA TYR A 237 -2.06 20.06 -9.89
C TYR A 237 -0.74 20.47 -9.24
N GLU A 238 -0.72 20.47 -7.92
CA GLU A 238 0.52 20.53 -7.14
C GLU A 238 1.20 19.15 -7.17
N ILE A 239 2.50 19.11 -7.51
CA ILE A 239 3.26 17.86 -7.60
C ILE A 239 3.92 17.57 -6.26
N ILE A 240 3.43 16.57 -5.55
CA ILE A 240 3.80 16.25 -4.17
C ILE A 240 4.55 14.92 -4.15
N SER A 241 5.81 14.92 -3.68
CA SER A 241 6.53 13.69 -3.30
C SER A 241 6.26 13.41 -1.81
N PRO A 242 5.34 12.51 -1.43
CA PRO A 242 4.88 12.40 -0.03
C PRO A 242 5.99 12.11 0.97
N GLU A 243 7.01 11.35 0.58
CA GLU A 243 8.17 10.98 1.40
C GLU A 243 9.04 12.17 1.83
N LYS A 244 8.89 13.33 1.20
CA LYS A 244 9.57 14.58 1.59
C LYS A 244 8.80 15.38 2.64
N TYR A 245 7.56 14.98 2.94
CA TYR A 245 6.69 15.65 3.90
C TYR A 245 6.59 14.83 5.18
N SER A 246 6.48 15.53 6.31
CA SER A 246 6.12 14.88 7.57
C SER A 246 4.74 14.22 7.46
N ILE A 247 4.48 13.20 8.29
CA ILE A 247 3.19 12.51 8.28
C ILE A 247 2.03 13.49 8.51
N ARG A 248 2.21 14.45 9.43
CA ARG A 248 1.22 15.50 9.70
C ARG A 248 0.95 16.37 8.46
N GLU A 249 1.99 16.70 7.69
CA GLU A 249 1.82 17.46 6.44
C GLU A 249 1.16 16.63 5.34
N GLN A 250 1.48 15.34 5.23
CA GLN A 250 0.80 14.44 4.29
C GLN A 250 -0.70 14.41 4.59
N VAL A 251 -1.11 14.25 5.85
CA VAL A 251 -2.52 14.32 6.28
C VAL A 251 -3.13 15.68 5.93
N ALA A 252 -2.43 16.79 6.21
CA ALA A 252 -2.92 18.14 5.93
C ALA A 252 -3.12 18.41 4.42
N ILE A 253 -2.26 17.87 3.57
CA ILE A 253 -2.41 17.93 2.11
C ILE A 253 -3.69 17.21 1.68
N MET A 254 -3.89 15.98 2.16
CA MET A 254 -5.05 15.18 1.80
C MET A 254 -6.37 15.71 2.35
N ALA A 255 -6.33 16.34 3.53
CA ALA A 255 -7.47 17.01 4.15
C ALA A 255 -7.99 18.18 3.30
N GLY A 256 -7.10 18.88 2.57
CA GLY A 256 -7.47 20.00 1.70
C GLY A 256 -7.77 19.62 0.25
N ALA A 257 -7.29 18.45 -0.21
CA ALA A 257 -7.42 18.03 -1.59
C ALA A 257 -8.85 17.63 -1.98
N LYS A 258 -9.29 18.12 -3.15
CA LYS A 258 -10.57 17.78 -3.80
C LYS A 258 -10.38 16.82 -4.96
N GLU A 259 -9.24 16.92 -5.64
CA GLU A 259 -8.81 16.00 -6.69
C GLU A 259 -7.41 15.48 -6.37
N VAL A 260 -7.26 14.16 -6.41
CA VAL A 260 -5.99 13.46 -6.18
C VAL A 260 -5.69 12.64 -7.41
N ALA A 261 -4.46 12.71 -7.91
CA ALA A 261 -3.95 11.79 -8.92
C ALA A 261 -2.68 11.11 -8.39
N CYS A 262 -2.48 9.84 -8.71
CA CYS A 262 -1.29 9.12 -8.27
C CYS A 262 -1.01 7.92 -9.15
N VAL A 263 0.26 7.53 -9.24
CA VAL A 263 0.60 6.19 -9.73
C VAL A 263 0.17 5.14 -8.71
N TYR A 264 -0.44 4.05 -9.18
CA TYR A 264 -0.92 2.94 -8.37
C TYR A 264 0.14 2.43 -7.40
N GLY A 265 -0.15 2.50 -6.10
CA GLY A 265 0.76 2.13 -5.02
C GLY A 265 0.36 2.77 -3.70
N THR A 266 1.23 2.65 -2.69
CA THR A 266 0.95 3.08 -1.31
C THR A 266 0.68 4.57 -1.14
N ALA A 267 1.15 5.42 -2.06
CA ALA A 267 0.81 6.84 -2.05
C ALA A 267 -0.71 7.06 -2.17
N GLY A 268 -1.41 6.24 -2.95
CA GLY A 268 -2.87 6.30 -3.08
C GLY A 268 -3.63 5.96 -1.79
N HIS A 269 -3.00 5.28 -0.83
CA HIS A 269 -3.62 4.95 0.47
C HIS A 269 -3.87 6.19 1.33
N LEU A 270 -3.16 7.29 1.05
CA LEU A 270 -3.34 8.58 1.70
C LEU A 270 -4.77 9.13 1.52
N ILE A 271 -5.55 8.62 0.56
CA ILE A 271 -6.97 8.94 0.37
C ILE A 271 -7.80 8.72 1.63
N LEU A 272 -7.36 7.84 2.53
CA LEU A 272 -7.97 7.65 3.85
C LEU A 272 -8.05 8.95 4.66
N PHE A 273 -7.23 9.96 4.38
CA PHE A 273 -7.25 11.24 5.08
C PHE A 273 -7.96 12.36 4.32
N SER A 274 -8.57 12.06 3.18
CA SER A 274 -9.43 13.00 2.46
C SER A 274 -10.84 13.06 3.03
N HIS A 275 -11.58 14.10 2.63
CA HIS A 275 -13.02 14.14 2.80
C HIS A 275 -13.71 13.17 1.84
N ASP A 276 -14.97 12.86 2.12
CA ASP A 276 -15.75 12.02 1.23
C ASP A 276 -15.97 12.67 -0.14
N HIS A 277 -16.23 11.84 -1.15
CA HIS A 277 -16.50 12.27 -2.54
C HIS A 277 -15.33 12.98 -3.25
N VAL A 278 -14.13 12.94 -2.67
CA VAL A 278 -12.87 13.29 -3.34
C VAL A 278 -12.76 12.56 -4.69
N LYS A 279 -12.29 13.26 -5.73
CA LYS A 279 -11.96 12.61 -7.02
C LYS A 279 -10.57 12.00 -6.89
N ILE A 280 -10.42 10.72 -7.24
CA ILE A 280 -9.12 10.06 -7.29
C ILE A 280 -8.88 9.45 -8.67
N THR A 281 -7.82 9.86 -9.35
CA THR A 281 -7.34 9.22 -10.59
C THR A 281 -6.11 8.39 -10.29
N VAL A 282 -6.24 7.06 -10.39
CA VAL A 282 -5.14 6.14 -10.16
C VAL A 282 -4.59 5.65 -11.49
N LEU A 283 -3.32 5.91 -11.73
CA LEU A 283 -2.61 5.49 -12.93
C LEU A 283 -1.97 4.11 -12.69
N ASN A 284 -2.49 3.08 -13.34
CA ASN A 284 -2.05 1.72 -13.12
C ASN A 284 -0.68 1.48 -13.75
N ARG A 285 0.27 1.06 -12.91
CA ARG A 285 1.64 0.70 -13.32
C ARG A 285 1.82 -0.81 -13.60
N PHE A 286 0.78 -1.62 -13.42
CA PHE A 286 0.69 -3.04 -13.79
C PHE A 286 -0.79 -3.46 -13.84
N SER A 287 -1.08 -4.65 -14.39
CA SER A 287 -2.43 -5.08 -14.79
C SER A 287 -3.31 -5.70 -13.68
N GLU A 288 -2.83 -5.74 -12.44
CA GLU A 288 -3.55 -6.38 -11.32
C GLU A 288 -3.97 -5.35 -10.27
N GLY A 289 -5.27 -5.30 -9.95
CA GLY A 289 -5.81 -4.50 -8.86
C GLY A 289 -5.85 -5.29 -7.54
N PHE A 290 -5.28 -4.73 -6.48
CA PHE A 290 -5.39 -5.24 -5.11
C PHE A 290 -6.57 -4.62 -4.38
N ALA A 291 -7.29 -5.43 -3.62
CA ALA A 291 -8.45 -5.05 -2.80
C ALA A 291 -8.26 -3.75 -2.00
N ILE A 292 -7.05 -3.54 -1.46
CA ILE A 292 -6.70 -2.44 -0.57
C ILE A 292 -7.20 -1.08 -1.10
N GLN A 293 -6.78 -0.68 -2.30
CA GLN A 293 -7.13 0.64 -2.83
C GLN A 293 -8.63 0.76 -3.15
N PHE A 294 -9.29 -0.32 -3.58
CA PHE A 294 -10.73 -0.28 -3.89
C PHE A 294 -11.57 -0.05 -2.65
N TRP A 295 -11.29 -0.75 -1.55
CA TRP A 295 -12.09 -0.55 -0.34
C TRP A 295 -11.85 0.84 0.26
N MET A 296 -10.63 1.39 0.19
CA MET A 296 -10.37 2.75 0.66
C MET A 296 -11.13 3.80 -0.17
N ASN A 297 -11.14 3.63 -1.49
CA ASN A 297 -11.93 4.50 -2.38
C ASN A 297 -13.43 4.41 -2.04
N GLN A 298 -13.95 3.20 -1.79
CA GLN A 298 -15.35 3.00 -1.39
C GLN A 298 -15.65 3.60 -0.02
N ALA A 299 -14.78 3.40 0.97
CA ALA A 299 -14.95 3.93 2.33
C ALA A 299 -15.04 5.46 2.36
N ARG A 300 -14.34 6.13 1.43
CA ARG A 300 -14.38 7.58 1.23
C ARG A 300 -15.44 8.04 0.22
N ARG A 301 -16.30 7.15 -0.27
CA ARG A 301 -17.27 7.43 -1.34
C ARG A 301 -16.62 8.16 -2.54
N ALA A 302 -15.35 7.85 -2.81
CA ALA A 302 -14.52 8.60 -3.74
C ALA A 302 -15.00 8.40 -5.17
N LYS A 303 -14.84 9.43 -6.01
CA LYS A 303 -15.06 9.33 -7.46
C LYS A 303 -13.78 8.81 -8.09
N SER A 304 -13.68 7.50 -8.25
CA SER A 304 -12.45 6.84 -8.70
C SER A 304 -12.38 6.74 -10.22
N VAL A 305 -11.20 7.02 -10.78
CA VAL A 305 -10.86 6.79 -12.17
C VAL A 305 -9.61 5.90 -12.20
N TRP A 306 -9.65 4.79 -12.91
CA TRP A 306 -8.50 3.89 -13.10
C TRP A 306 -8.03 3.98 -14.55
N VAL A 307 -6.74 4.20 -14.75
CA VAL A 307 -6.18 4.36 -16.10
C VAL A 307 -4.90 3.55 -16.23
N ASP A 308 -4.90 2.54 -17.11
CA ASP A 308 -3.69 1.78 -17.44
C ASP A 308 -2.71 2.68 -18.18
N ILE A 309 -1.53 2.86 -17.59
CA ILE A 309 -0.42 3.61 -18.21
C ILE A 309 0.84 2.75 -18.33
N SER A 310 0.75 1.46 -18.01
CA SER A 310 1.90 0.57 -17.96
C SER A 310 2.18 -0.07 -19.32
N MET A 311 3.44 -0.07 -19.73
CA MET A 311 3.93 -0.80 -20.90
C MET A 311 5.07 -1.76 -20.52
N ASN A 312 4.85 -2.59 -19.49
CA ASN A 312 5.87 -3.47 -18.94
C ASN A 312 6.08 -4.71 -19.83
N PHE A 313 7.03 -4.63 -20.76
CA PHE A 313 7.38 -5.77 -21.62
C PHE A 313 8.47 -6.68 -21.06
N LEU A 314 9.15 -6.24 -19.99
CA LEU A 314 10.05 -7.10 -19.23
C LEU A 314 9.28 -7.74 -18.08
N PRO A 315 9.68 -8.94 -17.62
CA PRO A 315 8.98 -9.59 -16.52
C PRO A 315 9.06 -8.73 -15.26
N HIS A 316 7.94 -8.66 -14.55
CA HIS A 316 7.77 -7.82 -13.37
C HIS A 316 6.95 -8.57 -12.31
N THR A 317 6.98 -8.03 -11.09
CA THR A 317 6.11 -8.43 -9.98
C THR A 317 5.55 -7.17 -9.34
N HIS A 318 4.52 -7.26 -8.50
CA HIS A 318 3.91 -6.07 -7.88
C HIS A 318 4.82 -5.32 -6.88
N PHE A 319 5.95 -5.92 -6.49
CA PHE A 319 7.03 -5.33 -5.69
C PHE A 319 8.37 -5.54 -6.40
N LEU A 320 9.42 -4.83 -5.98
CA LEU A 320 10.79 -5.08 -6.43
C LEU A 320 10.97 -5.12 -7.96
N SER A 321 10.29 -4.24 -8.68
CA SER A 321 10.28 -4.24 -10.16
C SER A 321 10.49 -2.84 -10.74
N CYS A 322 10.90 -2.81 -12.00
CA CYS A 322 10.89 -1.60 -12.82
C CYS A 322 9.58 -1.55 -13.61
N TYR A 323 8.95 -0.38 -13.68
CA TYR A 323 7.71 -0.17 -14.41
C TYR A 323 7.86 0.95 -15.45
N LEU A 324 7.58 0.64 -16.70
CA LEU A 324 7.58 1.62 -17.79
C LEU A 324 6.20 2.27 -17.89
N LEU A 325 6.15 3.58 -17.72
CA LEU A 325 4.93 4.37 -17.79
C LEU A 325 4.87 5.12 -19.11
N LEU A 326 3.81 4.96 -19.90
CA LEU A 326 3.65 5.60 -21.22
C LEU A 326 2.21 6.07 -21.43
N PRO A 327 1.98 7.05 -22.32
CA PRO A 327 0.65 7.41 -22.78
C PRO A 327 0.07 6.28 -23.64
N THR A 328 -0.62 5.35 -22.98
CA THR A 328 -1.32 4.21 -23.60
C THR A 328 -2.59 4.65 -24.33
N VAL A 329 -3.23 3.70 -25.03
CA VAL A 329 -4.57 3.93 -25.61
C VAL A 329 -5.59 4.26 -24.51
N GLN A 330 -5.51 3.59 -23.36
CA GLN A 330 -6.40 3.84 -22.22
C GLN A 330 -6.22 5.25 -21.65
N TRP A 331 -4.99 5.75 -21.62
CA TRP A 331 -4.70 7.13 -21.27
C TRP A 331 -5.36 8.11 -22.24
N GLU A 332 -5.24 7.87 -23.56
CA GLU A 332 -5.89 8.70 -24.58
C GLU A 332 -7.43 8.67 -24.48
N GLU A 333 -8.01 7.49 -24.21
CA GLU A 333 -9.45 7.33 -23.98
C GLU A 333 -9.92 8.11 -22.75
N TYR A 334 -9.18 8.04 -21.65
CA TYR A 334 -9.45 8.83 -20.44
C TYR A 334 -9.45 10.34 -20.74
N LEU A 335 -8.42 10.83 -21.42
CA LEU A 335 -8.33 12.26 -21.76
C LEU A 335 -9.48 12.70 -22.67
N LYS A 336 -9.84 11.87 -23.65
CA LYS A 336 -10.97 12.14 -24.54
C LYS A 336 -12.30 12.19 -23.80
N ASP A 337 -12.51 11.28 -22.85
CA ASP A 337 -13.73 11.20 -22.03
C ASP A 337 -13.89 12.42 -21.11
N ASP A 338 -12.79 12.91 -20.51
CA ASP A 338 -12.79 14.15 -19.71
C ASP A 338 -12.67 15.43 -20.58
N GLY A 339 -12.67 15.31 -21.92
CA GLY A 339 -12.61 16.44 -22.86
C GLY A 339 -11.29 17.20 -22.85
N ILE A 340 -10.22 16.59 -22.35
CA ILE A 340 -8.89 17.17 -22.18
C ILE A 340 -8.10 16.97 -23.48
N LYS A 341 -7.53 18.06 -24.01
CA LYS A 341 -6.54 17.99 -25.09
C LYS A 341 -5.14 18.00 -24.51
N LEU A 342 -4.28 17.10 -24.99
CA LEU A 342 -2.86 17.12 -24.64
C LEU A 342 -2.23 18.45 -25.09
N PRO A 343 -1.44 19.11 -24.24
CA PRO A 343 -0.78 20.35 -24.64
C PRO A 343 0.48 20.10 -25.51
N TRP A 344 0.91 18.84 -25.67
CA TRP A 344 2.10 18.43 -26.43
C TRP A 344 1.89 17.06 -27.11
N ASP A 345 2.84 16.71 -27.98
CA ASP A 345 2.90 15.39 -28.62
C ASP A 345 3.28 14.30 -27.59
N SER A 346 2.44 13.28 -27.46
CA SER A 346 2.62 12.16 -26.52
C SER A 346 3.83 11.28 -26.82
N LEU A 347 4.42 11.38 -28.02
CA LEU A 347 5.55 10.54 -28.46
C LEU A 347 6.92 11.10 -28.08
N ILE A 348 6.98 12.28 -27.45
CA ILE A 348 8.23 12.89 -27.01
C ILE A 348 8.94 11.93 -26.03
N ASN A 349 10.22 11.66 -26.31
CA ASN A 349 11.14 10.86 -25.49
C ASN A 349 10.82 9.36 -25.34
N LEU A 350 9.86 8.79 -26.10
CA LEU A 350 9.50 7.37 -26.01
C LEU A 350 10.71 6.44 -26.10
N LYS A 351 11.62 6.70 -27.04
CA LYS A 351 12.83 5.89 -27.25
C LYS A 351 13.74 5.93 -26.02
N GLU A 352 13.98 7.11 -25.47
CA GLU A 352 14.82 7.31 -24.28
C GLU A 352 14.23 6.62 -23.05
N SER A 353 12.92 6.76 -22.81
CA SER A 353 12.22 6.09 -21.71
C SER A 353 12.31 4.57 -21.81
N VAL A 354 12.22 4.00 -23.02
CA VAL A 354 12.38 2.55 -23.21
C VAL A 354 13.81 2.11 -22.91
N PHE A 355 14.83 2.87 -23.34
CA PHE A 355 16.23 2.56 -23.00
C PHE A 355 16.50 2.64 -21.50
N GLU A 356 16.03 3.70 -20.83
CA GLU A 356 16.15 3.85 -19.38
C GLU A 356 15.46 2.69 -18.65
N TYR A 357 14.26 2.29 -19.08
CA TYR A 357 13.55 1.15 -18.52
C TYR A 357 14.36 -0.14 -18.59
N ILE A 358 15.00 -0.41 -19.73
CA ILE A 358 15.84 -1.58 -19.92
C ILE A 358 17.06 -1.52 -18.99
N GLU A 359 17.73 -0.38 -18.92
CA GLU A 359 18.91 -0.20 -18.06
C GLU A 359 18.55 -0.40 -16.59
N GLU A 360 17.49 0.26 -16.12
CA GLU A 360 17.04 0.21 -14.73
C GLU A 360 16.48 -1.16 -14.33
N TRP A 361 15.72 -1.82 -15.22
CA TRP A 361 15.28 -3.20 -15.01
C TRP A 361 16.47 -4.14 -14.87
N THR A 362 17.46 -4.00 -15.77
CA THR A 362 18.65 -4.85 -15.77
C THR A 362 19.47 -4.66 -14.49
N ARG A 363 19.65 -3.40 -14.06
CA ARG A 363 20.32 -3.06 -12.79
C ARG A 363 19.61 -3.68 -11.58
N LEU A 364 18.28 -3.57 -11.53
CA LEU A 364 17.49 -4.14 -10.43
C LEU A 364 17.58 -5.66 -10.39
N VAL A 365 17.46 -6.34 -11.53
CA VAL A 365 17.60 -7.80 -11.61
C VAL A 365 18.98 -8.23 -11.14
N ALA A 366 20.06 -7.56 -11.53
CA ALA A 366 21.41 -7.85 -11.07
C ALA A 366 21.55 -7.70 -9.54
N LEU A 367 20.98 -6.63 -8.96
CA LEU A 367 20.93 -6.43 -7.51
C LEU A 367 20.16 -7.54 -6.80
N PHE A 368 19.03 -7.98 -7.36
CA PHE A 368 18.23 -9.07 -6.79
C PHE A 368 18.89 -10.42 -6.94
N ALA A 369 19.58 -10.70 -8.05
CA ALA A 369 20.31 -11.95 -8.26
C ALA A 369 21.33 -12.17 -7.14
N LYS A 370 21.98 -11.09 -6.71
CA LYS A 370 22.95 -11.10 -5.62
C LYS A 370 22.32 -11.41 -4.25
N LYS A 371 21.11 -10.91 -3.97
CA LYS A 371 20.44 -11.05 -2.66
C LYS A 371 19.52 -12.29 -2.57
N HIS A 372 18.88 -12.68 -3.66
CA HIS A 372 17.81 -13.68 -3.71
C HIS A 372 17.88 -14.56 -4.98
N PRO A 373 18.97 -15.34 -5.19
CA PRO A 373 19.20 -16.08 -6.44
C PRO A 373 18.07 -17.07 -6.78
N LYS A 374 17.49 -17.74 -5.77
CA LYS A 374 16.37 -18.69 -5.96
C LYS A 374 15.07 -18.02 -6.43
N PHE A 375 14.85 -16.75 -6.08
CA PHE A 375 13.64 -16.01 -6.48
C PHE A 375 13.64 -15.75 -7.99
N LEU A 376 14.81 -15.37 -8.54
CA LEU A 376 14.95 -15.12 -9.96
C LEU A 376 14.84 -16.40 -10.79
N GLU A 377 15.45 -17.50 -10.31
CA GLU A 377 15.42 -18.78 -11.02
C GLU A 377 13.99 -19.31 -11.21
N LYS A 378 13.11 -19.10 -10.22
CA LYS A 378 11.71 -19.54 -10.31
C LYS A 378 10.86 -18.65 -11.25
N ARG A 379 11.11 -17.35 -11.30
CA ARG A 379 10.24 -16.38 -12.01
C ARG A 379 10.72 -15.95 -13.40
N TYR A 380 12.03 -15.98 -13.66
CA TYR A 380 12.63 -15.40 -14.88
C TYR A 380 13.28 -16.45 -15.80
N ARG A 381 13.15 -17.75 -15.48
CA ARG A 381 13.78 -18.87 -16.23
C ARG A 381 13.41 -18.94 -17.72
N SER A 382 12.29 -18.34 -18.12
CA SER A 382 11.78 -18.38 -19.50
C SER A 382 12.14 -17.16 -20.36
N PHE A 383 12.78 -16.12 -19.80
CA PHE A 383 13.06 -14.88 -20.54
C PHE A 383 14.42 -14.95 -21.26
N THR A 384 14.42 -14.87 -22.60
CA THR A 384 15.65 -14.91 -23.42
C THR A 384 15.93 -13.57 -24.11
N PHE A 385 17.19 -13.34 -24.51
CA PHE A 385 17.58 -12.16 -25.30
C PHE A 385 16.81 -12.07 -26.64
N SER A 386 16.46 -13.21 -27.25
CA SER A 386 15.67 -13.23 -28.48
C SER A 386 14.24 -12.74 -28.24
N ASN A 387 13.60 -13.14 -27.12
CA ASN A 387 12.28 -12.61 -26.73
C ASN A 387 12.33 -11.09 -26.52
N PHE A 388 13.42 -10.61 -25.91
CA PHE A 388 13.64 -9.18 -25.67
C PHE A 388 13.74 -8.36 -26.96
N VAL A 389 14.59 -8.79 -27.91
CA VAL A 389 14.80 -8.10 -29.21
C VAL A 389 13.51 -8.03 -30.01
N GLU A 390 12.71 -9.10 -30.01
CA GLU A 390 11.43 -9.12 -30.70
C GLU A 390 10.47 -8.06 -30.14
N VAL A 391 10.29 -8.00 -28.81
CA VAL A 391 9.36 -7.04 -28.21
C VAL A 391 9.86 -5.61 -28.35
N PHE A 392 11.17 -5.37 -28.18
CA PHE A 392 11.77 -4.05 -28.35
C PHE A 392 11.56 -3.51 -29.78
N SER A 393 11.80 -4.33 -30.81
CA SER A 393 11.59 -3.91 -32.21
C SER A 393 10.14 -3.48 -32.50
N LYS A 394 9.16 -4.17 -31.91
CA LYS A 394 7.73 -3.83 -32.05
C LYS A 394 7.39 -2.50 -31.37
N LEU A 395 8.01 -2.21 -30.22
CA LEU A 395 7.75 -0.99 -29.44
C LEU A 395 8.32 0.27 -30.10
N ILE A 396 9.55 0.23 -30.59
CA ILE A 396 10.17 1.40 -31.25
C ILE A 396 9.69 1.61 -32.68
N ARG A 397 8.89 0.68 -33.23
CA ARG A 397 8.37 0.70 -34.62
C ARG A 397 9.48 0.84 -35.69
N GLU A 398 10.71 0.48 -35.35
CA GLU A 398 11.90 0.55 -36.22
C GLU A 398 12.61 -0.81 -36.26
N PRO A 399 13.19 -1.20 -37.42
CA PRO A 399 14.13 -2.31 -37.46
C PRO A 399 15.33 -2.01 -36.56
N ILE A 400 15.67 -2.92 -35.66
CA ILE A 400 16.85 -2.77 -34.80
C ILE A 400 18.10 -2.78 -35.67
N ASN A 401 18.76 -1.63 -35.78
CA ASN A 401 20.04 -1.51 -36.47
C ASN A 401 21.18 -2.15 -35.65
N SER A 402 22.33 -2.37 -36.29
CA SER A 402 23.47 -3.07 -35.68
C SER A 402 24.01 -2.37 -34.43
N GLU A 403 24.02 -1.03 -34.42
CA GLU A 403 24.48 -0.22 -33.29
C GLU A 403 23.55 -0.36 -32.08
N THR A 404 22.23 -0.27 -32.29
CA THR A 404 21.22 -0.48 -31.25
C THR A 404 21.29 -1.91 -30.72
N LYS A 405 21.47 -2.90 -31.60
CA LYS A 405 21.66 -4.29 -31.19
C LYS A 405 22.90 -4.45 -30.32
N GLU A 406 24.01 -3.83 -30.69
CA GLU A 406 25.26 -3.87 -29.92
C GLU A 406 25.12 -3.19 -28.55
N SER A 407 24.46 -2.02 -28.47
CA SER A 407 24.15 -1.37 -27.20
C SER A 407 23.29 -2.25 -26.28
N LEU A 408 22.24 -2.87 -26.82
CA LEU A 408 21.38 -3.79 -26.07
C LEU A 408 22.13 -5.04 -25.60
N GLU A 409 22.97 -5.62 -26.46
CA GLU A 409 23.84 -6.74 -26.09
C GLU A 409 24.83 -6.35 -25.00
N ASN A 410 25.39 -5.15 -25.05
CA ASN A 410 26.34 -4.66 -24.04
C ASN A 410 25.65 -4.43 -22.69
N ILE A 411 24.44 -3.86 -22.66
CA ILE A 411 23.64 -3.72 -21.43
C ILE A 411 23.35 -5.10 -20.83
N PHE A 412 22.94 -6.07 -21.65
CA PHE A 412 22.62 -7.42 -21.21
C PHE A 412 23.86 -8.19 -20.74
N LYS A 413 25.01 -8.04 -21.42
CA LYS A 413 26.29 -8.68 -21.05
C LYS A 413 26.89 -8.10 -19.77
N LYS A 414 26.78 -6.78 -19.55
CA LYS A 414 27.36 -6.08 -18.38
C LYS A 414 26.74 -6.49 -17.04
N ASN A 415 25.52 -7.04 -17.07
CA ASN A 415 24.71 -7.32 -15.88
C ASN A 415 24.35 -8.82 -15.72
N LYS A 416 24.93 -9.68 -16.55
CA LYS A 416 24.89 -11.14 -16.40
C LYS A 416 25.97 -11.58 -15.42
#